data_AF-A0A8H7L6Y7-F1
#
_entry.id   AF-A0A8H7L6Y7-F1
#
_cell.length_a   1.000
_cell.length_b   1.000
_cell.length_c   1.000
_cell.angle_alpha   90.00
_cell.angle_beta   90.00
_cell.angle_gamma   90.00
#
_symmetry.space_group_name_H-M   'P 1'
#
loop_
_entity.id
_entity.type
_entity.pdbx_description
1 polymer ?
#
loop_
_entity_poly.entity_id
_entity_poly.type
_entity_poly.pdbx_seq_one_letter_code
_entity_poly.pdbx_strand_id
1 'polypeptide(L)'
;MPSFIITHAHFDHVNSLVMSAGSLSGPRKRIFAPKPILFDLETVFNDRLWPKLASWDLRDDAYKLLYQSLPPDDEYHAISPNVTARVMPVSHGHNETCGVYDSSAVFIRHTNGKEFLFFGDVEPDSISQKPRTINVWRVAATKFPDTLSTVFIECSWPNGRSDDLLFGHLNPIHLAEELTGLAKEVVLLRRHGSRGLRTSSRPTRKKAKANPVSSEDLVGALDGLRVFVTHCKDGDDCLLDLPINHIITNQVKALVEARRLGAEILVADQGMCIEI
;
A
#
# COMPACT_ATOMS: atom_id res chain seq x y z
N MET A 1 -1.61 3.61 -23.42
CA MET A 1 -2.93 4.17 -23.05
C MET A 1 -2.85 4.67 -21.62
N PRO A 2 -3.41 5.85 -21.30
CA PRO A 2 -3.54 6.30 -19.92
C PRO A 2 -4.39 5.29 -19.13
N SER A 3 -4.02 5.04 -17.89
CA SER A 3 -4.63 4.00 -17.06
C SER A 3 -4.73 4.46 -15.61
N PHE A 4 -5.78 4.00 -14.93
CA PHE A 4 -6.00 4.17 -13.50
C PHE A 4 -5.78 2.81 -12.83
N ILE A 5 -5.11 2.79 -11.68
CA ILE A 5 -5.11 1.63 -10.79
C ILE A 5 -5.90 2.03 -9.55
N ILE A 6 -6.95 1.29 -9.22
CA ILE A 6 -7.84 1.59 -8.09
C ILE A 6 -7.58 0.57 -6.99
N THR A 7 -7.29 1.04 -5.79
CA THR A 7 -6.93 0.18 -4.64
C THR A 7 -8.15 -0.44 -3.99
N HIS A 8 -9.25 0.32 -3.90
CA HIS A 8 -10.59 -0.10 -3.48
C HIS A 8 -11.63 0.94 -3.92
N ALA A 9 -12.93 0.64 -3.76
CA ALA A 9 -14.02 1.42 -4.33
C ALA A 9 -14.70 2.38 -3.34
N HIS A 10 -14.04 2.75 -2.23
CA HIS A 10 -14.56 3.85 -1.41
C HIS A 10 -14.55 5.16 -2.18
N PHE A 11 -15.52 6.01 -1.85
CA PHE A 11 -15.88 7.12 -2.71
C PHE A 11 -14.76 8.16 -2.85
N ASP A 12 -14.05 8.46 -1.78
CA ASP A 12 -12.85 9.32 -1.77
C ASP A 12 -11.74 8.85 -2.71
N HIS A 13 -11.62 7.54 -2.97
CA HIS A 13 -10.63 6.97 -3.90
C HIS A 13 -11.09 6.99 -5.37
N VAL A 14 -12.39 7.10 -5.63
CA VAL A 14 -12.96 7.03 -7.00
C VAL A 14 -13.71 8.29 -7.44
N ASN A 15 -14.00 9.23 -6.54
CA ASN A 15 -14.88 10.37 -6.79
C ASN A 15 -14.36 11.22 -7.97
N SER A 16 -13.07 11.56 -7.97
CA SER A 16 -12.48 12.35 -9.05
C SER A 16 -12.55 11.63 -10.41
N LEU A 17 -12.34 10.31 -10.43
CA LEU A 17 -12.49 9.48 -11.63
C LEU A 17 -13.94 9.50 -12.12
N VAL A 18 -14.91 9.33 -11.22
CA VAL A 18 -16.34 9.33 -11.53
C VAL A 18 -16.77 10.69 -12.09
N MET A 19 -16.50 11.76 -11.35
CA MET A 19 -16.84 13.14 -11.75
C MET A 19 -16.21 13.52 -13.08
N SER A 20 -14.93 13.14 -13.29
CA SER A 20 -14.23 13.48 -14.52
C SER A 20 -14.64 12.62 -15.72
N ALA A 21 -15.22 11.44 -15.52
CA ALA A 21 -15.50 10.46 -16.58
C ALA A 21 -16.24 11.05 -17.78
N GLY A 22 -17.22 11.93 -17.55
CA GLY A 22 -18.00 12.59 -18.61
C GLY A 22 -17.25 13.66 -19.40
N SER A 23 -16.13 14.15 -18.87
CA SER A 23 -15.29 15.21 -19.44
C SER A 23 -13.96 14.68 -20.00
N LEU A 24 -13.69 13.38 -19.85
CA LEU A 24 -12.45 12.77 -20.33
C LEU A 24 -12.43 12.76 -21.87
N SER A 25 -11.43 13.44 -22.43
CA SER A 25 -11.15 13.42 -23.87
C SER A 25 -9.93 12.56 -24.20
N GLY A 26 -9.66 12.38 -25.49
CA GLY A 26 -8.50 11.66 -25.99
C GLY A 26 -8.70 10.13 -26.04
N PRO A 27 -7.61 9.35 -25.98
CA PRO A 27 -7.70 7.90 -26.14
C PRO A 27 -8.47 7.26 -24.97
N ARG A 28 -9.09 6.11 -25.27
CA ARG A 28 -9.76 5.25 -24.29
C ARG A 28 -8.80 4.91 -23.14
N LYS A 29 -9.31 4.99 -21.90
CA LYS A 29 -8.54 4.76 -20.67
C LYS A 29 -9.00 3.47 -19.99
N ARG A 30 -8.08 2.85 -19.26
CA ARG A 30 -8.34 1.58 -18.54
C ARG A 30 -8.41 1.82 -17.04
N ILE A 31 -9.26 1.06 -16.37
CA ILE A 31 -9.34 0.99 -14.90
C ILE A 31 -8.88 -0.41 -14.51
N PHE A 32 -7.75 -0.48 -13.80
CA PHE A 32 -7.16 -1.70 -13.28
C PHE A 32 -7.50 -1.84 -11.81
N ALA A 33 -8.08 -2.97 -11.42
CA ALA A 33 -8.24 -3.38 -10.03
C ALA A 33 -8.55 -4.88 -9.94
N PRO A 34 -8.43 -5.50 -8.76
CA PRO A 34 -9.03 -6.81 -8.50
C PRO A 34 -10.51 -6.84 -8.86
N LYS A 35 -10.99 -7.99 -9.34
CA LYS A 35 -12.35 -8.13 -9.88
C LYS A 35 -13.46 -7.73 -8.89
N PRO A 36 -13.41 -8.04 -7.58
CA PRO A 36 -14.39 -7.55 -6.62
C PRO A 36 -14.51 -6.01 -6.58
N ILE A 37 -13.37 -5.31 -6.57
CA ILE A 37 -13.33 -3.84 -6.57
C ILE A 37 -13.94 -3.26 -7.86
N LEU A 38 -13.70 -3.91 -9.01
CA LEU A 38 -14.33 -3.50 -10.27
C LEU A 38 -15.84 -3.71 -10.26
N PHE A 39 -16.35 -4.74 -9.59
CA PHE A 39 -17.79 -4.94 -9.42
C PHE A 39 -18.41 -3.88 -8.51
N ASP A 40 -17.73 -3.49 -7.43
CA ASP A 40 -18.18 -2.39 -6.59
C ASP A 40 -18.24 -1.09 -7.39
N LEU A 41 -17.23 -0.81 -8.22
CA LEU A 41 -17.20 0.37 -9.08
C LEU A 41 -18.25 0.34 -10.20
N GLU A 42 -18.62 -0.84 -10.69
CA GLU A 42 -19.72 -1.02 -11.66
C GLU A 42 -21.07 -0.55 -11.08
N THR A 43 -21.26 -0.64 -9.75
CA THR A 43 -22.46 -0.09 -9.10
C THR A 43 -22.57 1.43 -9.20
N VAL A 44 -21.46 2.14 -9.47
CA VAL A 44 -21.43 3.58 -9.70
C VAL A 44 -21.81 3.91 -11.15
N PHE A 45 -21.20 3.24 -12.12
CA PHE A 45 -21.42 3.47 -13.57
C PHE A 45 -22.57 2.62 -14.14
N ASN A 46 -23.75 2.69 -13.52
CA ASN A 46 -24.91 1.85 -13.86
C ASN A 46 -26.18 2.62 -14.28
N ASP A 47 -26.03 3.89 -14.68
CA ASP A 47 -27.14 4.81 -15.03
C ASP A 47 -28.09 5.13 -13.85
N ARG A 48 -27.72 4.79 -12.61
CA ARG A 48 -28.45 5.18 -11.39
C ARG A 48 -27.70 6.25 -10.60
N LEU A 49 -26.46 5.95 -10.22
CA LEU A 49 -25.61 6.90 -9.50
C LEU A 49 -24.88 7.82 -10.46
N TRP A 50 -24.31 7.24 -11.51
CA TRP A 50 -23.60 7.96 -12.58
C TRP A 50 -23.93 7.33 -13.94
N PRO A 51 -23.86 8.09 -15.06
CA PRO A 51 -24.04 7.52 -16.40
C PRO A 51 -23.09 6.34 -16.64
N LYS A 52 -23.53 5.35 -17.42
CA LYS A 52 -22.76 4.14 -17.76
C LYS A 52 -21.61 4.44 -18.71
N LEU A 53 -20.56 5.03 -18.13
CA LEU A 53 -19.34 5.49 -18.81
C LEU A 53 -18.19 4.50 -18.64
N ALA A 54 -18.44 3.30 -18.14
CA ALA A 54 -17.47 2.23 -18.02
C ALA A 54 -18.05 0.91 -18.53
N SER A 55 -17.20 0.04 -19.06
CA SER A 55 -17.62 -1.22 -19.68
C SER A 55 -16.55 -2.30 -19.56
N TRP A 56 -16.98 -3.56 -19.60
CA TRP A 56 -16.12 -4.73 -19.73
C TRP A 56 -15.84 -5.09 -21.20
N ASP A 57 -16.67 -4.63 -22.15
CA ASP A 57 -16.48 -4.96 -23.58
C ASP A 57 -15.44 -4.03 -24.22
N LEU A 58 -14.37 -4.64 -24.73
CA LEU A 58 -13.31 -3.99 -25.48
C LEU A 58 -13.81 -3.27 -26.74
N ARG A 59 -14.96 -3.68 -27.27
CA ARG A 59 -15.59 -3.16 -28.50
C ARG A 59 -16.65 -2.10 -28.22
N ASP A 60 -16.95 -1.83 -26.95
CA ASP A 60 -17.88 -0.77 -26.57
C ASP A 60 -17.34 0.61 -26.95
N ASP A 61 -18.19 1.63 -26.84
CA ASP A 61 -17.92 3.00 -27.28
C ASP A 61 -16.56 3.51 -26.79
N ALA A 62 -15.80 4.15 -27.69
CA ALA A 62 -14.44 4.57 -27.43
C ALA A 62 -14.29 5.60 -26.28
N TYR A 63 -15.37 6.33 -25.97
CA TYR A 63 -15.41 7.31 -24.88
C TYR A 63 -15.55 6.64 -23.50
N LYS A 64 -15.96 5.37 -23.44
CA LYS A 64 -16.13 4.66 -22.16
C LYS A 64 -14.80 4.21 -21.58
N LEU A 65 -14.66 4.37 -20.28
CA LEU A 65 -13.63 3.71 -19.50
C LEU A 65 -13.74 2.18 -19.67
N LEU A 66 -12.61 1.50 -19.64
CA LEU A 66 -12.56 0.05 -19.83
C LEU A 66 -12.08 -0.62 -18.55
N TYR A 67 -12.92 -1.47 -17.97
CA TYR A 67 -12.53 -2.31 -16.86
C TYR A 67 -11.51 -3.36 -17.31
N GLN A 68 -10.43 -3.48 -16.55
CA GLN A 68 -9.37 -4.45 -16.78
C GLN A 68 -9.02 -5.11 -15.44
N SER A 69 -9.25 -6.41 -15.33
CA SER A 69 -8.93 -7.11 -14.08
C SER A 69 -7.42 -7.14 -13.87
N LEU A 70 -7.01 -6.80 -12.65
CA LEU A 70 -5.66 -6.98 -12.12
C LEU A 70 -5.74 -8.05 -11.01
N PRO A 71 -5.42 -9.32 -11.31
CA PRO A 71 -5.59 -10.41 -10.35
C PRO A 71 -4.55 -10.33 -9.21
N PRO A 72 -4.93 -10.64 -7.96
CA PRO A 72 -4.02 -10.69 -6.82
C PRO A 72 -3.20 -11.99 -6.81
N ASP A 73 -2.35 -12.16 -7.83
CA ASP A 73 -1.42 -13.28 -7.97
C ASP A 73 0.04 -12.84 -7.75
N ASP A 74 0.97 -13.78 -7.97
CA ASP A 74 2.39 -13.54 -7.79
C ASP A 74 3.05 -12.83 -8.99
N GLU A 75 2.29 -12.52 -10.05
CA GLU A 75 2.79 -12.03 -11.33
C GLU A 75 2.70 -10.49 -11.47
N TYR A 76 3.48 -9.96 -12.41
CA TYR A 76 3.42 -8.56 -12.82
C TYR A 76 2.63 -8.45 -14.11
N HIS A 77 1.60 -7.61 -14.09
CA HIS A 77 0.72 -7.38 -15.24
C HIS A 77 1.03 -6.04 -15.89
N ALA A 78 0.97 -5.99 -17.22
CA ALA A 78 1.23 -4.77 -17.97
C ALA A 78 0.11 -3.74 -17.76
N ILE A 79 0.48 -2.54 -17.30
CA ILE A 79 -0.44 -1.39 -17.14
C ILE A 79 -0.26 -0.41 -18.31
N SER A 80 0.99 -0.17 -18.69
CA SER A 80 1.38 0.62 -19.86
C SER A 80 2.68 0.05 -20.45
N PRO A 81 3.16 0.51 -21.63
CA PRO A 81 4.36 -0.06 -22.26
C PRO A 81 5.59 -0.13 -21.36
N ASN A 82 5.73 0.83 -20.43
CA ASN A 82 6.91 0.91 -19.57
C ASN A 82 6.61 0.62 -18.09
N VAL A 83 5.35 0.29 -17.75
CA VAL A 83 4.91 0.12 -16.36
C VAL A 83 4.14 -1.19 -16.21
N THR A 84 4.59 -2.00 -15.26
CA THR A 84 3.91 -3.20 -14.81
C THR A 84 3.51 -3.06 -13.35
N ALA A 85 2.44 -3.74 -12.93
CA ALA A 85 2.01 -3.73 -11.54
C ALA A 85 1.69 -5.14 -11.04
N ARG A 86 1.97 -5.37 -9.76
CA ARG A 86 1.52 -6.54 -9.01
C ARG A 86 0.68 -6.06 -7.84
N VAL A 87 -0.52 -6.62 -7.70
CA VAL A 87 -1.44 -6.26 -6.62
C VAL A 87 -1.45 -7.34 -5.54
N MET A 88 -1.49 -6.92 -4.28
CA MET A 88 -1.63 -7.79 -3.13
C MET A 88 -2.77 -7.27 -2.25
N PRO A 89 -3.67 -8.16 -1.79
CA PRO A 89 -4.83 -7.72 -1.04
C PRO A 89 -4.42 -7.40 0.41
N VAL A 90 -4.93 -6.29 0.92
CA VAL A 90 -4.79 -5.87 2.33
C VAL A 90 -6.18 -5.70 2.95
N SER A 91 -6.25 -5.74 4.27
CA SER A 91 -7.52 -5.58 4.98
C SER A 91 -7.73 -4.12 5.33
N HIS A 92 -8.95 -3.63 5.17
CA HIS A 92 -9.35 -2.24 5.42
C HIS A 92 -10.62 -2.22 6.28
N GLY A 93 -10.53 -2.82 7.47
CA GLY A 93 -11.61 -2.90 8.44
C GLY A 93 -12.62 -3.99 8.14
N HIS A 94 -13.73 -3.96 8.88
CA HIS A 94 -14.82 -4.90 8.69
C HIS A 94 -16.18 -4.21 8.82
N ASN A 95 -17.20 -4.79 8.19
CA ASN A 95 -18.58 -4.35 8.32
C ASN A 95 -19.54 -5.56 8.35
N GLU A 96 -20.78 -5.31 8.75
CA GLU A 96 -21.80 -6.36 8.88
C GLU A 96 -22.23 -6.96 7.53
N THR A 97 -22.05 -6.21 6.43
CA THR A 97 -22.54 -6.59 5.09
C THR A 97 -21.59 -7.57 4.39
N CYS A 98 -20.30 -7.27 4.40
CA CYS A 98 -19.29 -7.97 3.60
C CYS A 98 -18.22 -8.69 4.47
N GLY A 99 -18.27 -8.54 5.80
CA GLY A 99 -17.20 -9.01 6.68
C GLY A 99 -15.98 -8.11 6.55
N VAL A 100 -14.79 -8.69 6.37
CA VAL A 100 -13.55 -7.94 6.13
C VAL A 100 -13.64 -7.22 4.79
N TYR A 101 -13.44 -5.90 4.80
CA TYR A 101 -13.40 -5.10 3.58
C TYR A 101 -11.98 -5.17 2.99
N ASP A 102 -11.88 -5.52 1.72
CA ASP A 102 -10.60 -5.70 1.04
C ASP A 102 -10.16 -4.40 0.33
N SER A 103 -8.92 -4.00 0.57
CA SER A 103 -8.19 -2.98 -0.19
C SER A 103 -6.95 -3.61 -0.83
N SER A 104 -6.11 -2.80 -1.45
CA SER A 104 -4.96 -3.28 -2.23
C SER A 104 -3.68 -2.52 -1.91
N ALA A 105 -2.58 -3.26 -1.80
CA ALA A 105 -1.22 -2.76 -1.93
C ALA A 105 -0.69 -3.10 -3.33
N VAL A 106 -0.08 -2.14 -4.02
CA VAL A 106 0.34 -2.28 -5.41
C VAL A 106 1.83 -2.01 -5.54
N PHE A 107 2.57 -3.01 -6.00
CA PHE A 107 3.95 -2.82 -6.45
C PHE A 107 3.91 -2.30 -7.88
N ILE A 108 4.44 -1.10 -8.11
CA ILE A 108 4.49 -0.46 -9.43
C ILE A 108 5.93 -0.42 -9.90
N ARG A 109 6.20 -1.12 -11.00
CA ARG A 109 7.54 -1.33 -11.56
C ARG A 109 7.68 -0.69 -12.92
N HIS A 110 8.77 0.05 -13.11
CA HIS A 110 9.19 0.57 -14.40
C HIS A 110 10.17 -0.38 -15.11
N THR A 111 10.26 -0.29 -16.43
CA THR A 111 11.16 -1.12 -17.26
C THR A 111 12.66 -0.95 -16.96
N ASN A 112 13.04 0.14 -16.29
CA ASN A 112 14.41 0.34 -15.79
C ASN A 112 14.74 -0.50 -14.54
N GLY A 113 13.78 -1.30 -14.06
CA GLY A 113 13.95 -2.17 -12.90
C GLY A 113 13.66 -1.52 -11.55
N LYS A 114 13.34 -0.22 -11.50
CA LYS A 114 12.92 0.45 -10.26
C LYS A 114 11.44 0.24 -9.96
N GLU A 115 11.13 0.17 -8.68
CA GLU A 115 9.80 -0.14 -8.17
C GLU A 115 9.50 0.65 -6.90
N PHE A 116 8.24 1.08 -6.75
CA PHE A 116 7.71 1.58 -5.49
C PHE A 116 6.46 0.80 -5.10
N LEU A 117 6.14 0.85 -3.82
CA LEU A 117 4.96 0.21 -3.25
C LEU A 117 3.95 1.28 -2.84
N PHE A 118 2.71 1.13 -3.29
CA PHE A 118 1.63 2.08 -3.01
C PHE A 118 0.48 1.33 -2.35
N PHE A 119 0.17 1.69 -1.11
CA PHE A 119 -0.99 1.16 -0.39
C PHE A 119 -2.22 2.03 -0.67
N GLY A 120 -3.37 1.40 -0.85
CA GLY A 120 -4.64 2.03 -0.51
C GLY A 120 -4.84 2.06 1.00
N ASP A 121 -6.08 2.29 1.41
CA ASP A 121 -6.43 2.28 2.83
C ASP A 121 -6.18 0.89 3.42
N VAL A 122 -5.66 0.86 4.65
CA VAL A 122 -5.20 -0.37 5.28
C VAL A 122 -5.35 -0.28 6.79
N GLU A 123 -5.81 -1.37 7.40
CA GLU A 123 -5.85 -1.52 8.84
C GLU A 123 -4.59 -2.27 9.34
N PRO A 124 -4.17 -2.06 10.59
CA PRO A 124 -3.00 -2.74 11.12
C PRO A 124 -3.25 -4.23 11.34
N ASP A 125 -2.23 -5.05 11.07
CA ASP A 125 -2.30 -6.50 11.28
C ASP A 125 -2.49 -6.86 12.76
N SER A 126 -2.17 -5.95 13.70
CA SER A 126 -2.37 -6.15 15.14
C SER A 126 -3.85 -6.14 15.57
N ILE A 127 -4.72 -5.48 14.81
CA ILE A 127 -6.17 -5.40 15.09
C ILE A 127 -7.03 -6.13 14.06
N SER A 128 -6.51 -6.34 12.84
CA SER A 128 -7.28 -6.95 11.75
C SER A 128 -7.78 -8.34 12.09
N GLN A 129 -9.04 -8.62 11.73
CA GLN A 129 -9.59 -9.99 11.78
C GLN A 129 -8.89 -10.93 10.78
N LYS A 130 -8.27 -10.36 9.74
CA LYS A 130 -7.53 -11.11 8.72
C LYS A 130 -6.23 -10.37 8.39
N PRO A 131 -5.18 -10.53 9.19
CA PRO A 131 -3.91 -9.84 8.96
C PRO A 131 -3.30 -10.28 7.62
N ARG A 132 -2.93 -9.30 6.80
CA ARG A 132 -2.42 -9.51 5.43
C ARG A 132 -1.22 -8.62 5.09
N THR A 133 -0.99 -7.53 5.82
CA THR A 133 0.08 -6.58 5.55
C THR A 133 1.45 -7.25 5.66
N ILE A 134 1.62 -8.21 6.57
CA ILE A 134 2.82 -9.04 6.69
C ILE A 134 3.20 -9.78 5.39
N ASN A 135 2.21 -10.17 4.57
CA ASN A 135 2.49 -10.83 3.29
C ASN A 135 3.08 -9.84 2.28
N VAL A 136 2.61 -8.59 2.29
CA VAL A 136 3.18 -7.50 1.50
C VAL A 136 4.61 -7.22 1.95
N TRP A 137 4.84 -7.15 3.26
CA TRP A 137 6.19 -6.93 3.83
C TRP A 137 7.19 -8.03 3.48
N ARG A 138 6.77 -9.30 3.50
CA ARG A 138 7.63 -10.41 3.04
C ARG A 138 8.08 -10.23 1.60
N VAL A 139 7.17 -9.80 0.71
CA VAL A 139 7.52 -9.54 -0.69
C VAL A 139 8.42 -8.31 -0.80
N ALA A 140 8.06 -7.20 -0.15
CA ALA A 140 8.86 -5.96 -0.16
C ALA A 140 10.29 -6.19 0.35
N ALA A 141 10.46 -6.98 1.42
CA ALA A 141 11.76 -7.29 1.99
C ALA A 141 12.70 -8.02 1.03
N THR A 142 12.18 -8.80 0.06
CA THR A 142 13.01 -9.45 -0.98
C THR A 142 13.55 -8.49 -2.04
N LYS A 143 12.97 -7.29 -2.14
CA LYS A 143 13.27 -6.27 -3.16
C LYS A 143 14.06 -5.10 -2.61
N PHE A 144 14.00 -4.91 -1.30
CA PHE A 144 14.65 -3.82 -0.58
C PHE A 144 16.13 -4.13 -0.30
N PRO A 145 17.06 -3.18 -0.49
CA PRO A 145 16.86 -1.80 -0.98
C PRO A 145 17.02 -1.62 -2.50
N ASP A 146 17.47 -2.65 -3.21
CA ASP A 146 18.00 -2.51 -4.58
C ASP A 146 16.93 -2.12 -5.62
N THR A 147 15.79 -2.81 -5.57
CA THR A 147 14.68 -2.67 -6.52
C THR A 147 13.61 -1.72 -5.96
N LEU A 148 13.33 -1.82 -4.65
CA LEU A 148 12.32 -1.06 -3.94
C LEU A 148 12.96 -0.29 -2.80
N SER A 149 12.79 1.03 -2.82
CA SER A 149 13.26 1.93 -1.75
C SER A 149 12.23 2.98 -1.36
N THR A 150 11.03 2.96 -1.96
CA THR A 150 9.98 3.95 -1.72
C THR A 150 8.64 3.28 -1.47
N VAL A 151 7.97 3.68 -0.39
CA VAL A 151 6.65 3.20 0.03
C VAL A 151 5.73 4.40 0.24
N PHE A 152 4.51 4.33 -0.30
CA PHE A 152 3.41 5.22 0.03
C PHE A 152 2.40 4.44 0.85
N ILE A 153 2.11 4.89 2.06
CA ILE A 153 1.20 4.19 2.97
C ILE A 153 0.42 5.19 3.80
N GLU A 154 -0.84 4.87 4.05
CA GLU A 154 -1.70 5.76 4.81
C GLU A 154 -1.29 5.85 6.29
N CYS A 155 -1.61 6.98 6.90
CA CYS A 155 -1.78 7.09 8.34
C CYS A 155 -2.88 8.12 8.58
N SER A 156 -4.11 7.66 8.62
CA SER A 156 -5.26 8.57 8.56
C SER A 156 -5.41 9.45 9.81
N TRP A 157 -5.03 8.96 10.99
CA TRP A 157 -5.32 9.65 12.25
C TRP A 157 -4.05 10.01 13.02
N PRO A 158 -4.03 11.11 13.79
CA PRO A 158 -2.96 11.38 14.75
C PRO A 158 -3.06 10.45 15.97
N ASN A 159 -2.03 10.49 16.82
CA ASN A 159 -2.02 9.82 18.11
C ASN A 159 -3.23 10.21 18.98
N GLY A 160 -3.69 9.26 19.82
CA GLY A 160 -4.76 9.49 20.80
C GLY A 160 -6.13 8.98 20.38
N ARG A 161 -6.29 8.57 19.12
CA ARG A 161 -7.52 7.90 18.64
C ARG A 161 -7.52 6.42 19.03
N SER A 162 -8.62 5.95 19.63
CA SER A 162 -8.80 4.55 20.01
C SER A 162 -9.00 3.65 18.80
N ASP A 163 -8.58 2.38 18.92
CA ASP A 163 -8.62 1.39 17.84
C ASP A 163 -10.02 1.20 17.24
N ASP A 164 -11.04 1.16 18.09
CA ASP A 164 -12.45 1.01 17.68
C ASP A 164 -12.97 2.16 16.80
N LEU A 165 -12.29 3.32 16.82
CA LEU A 165 -12.67 4.50 16.04
C LEU A 165 -11.77 4.71 14.82
N LEU A 166 -10.82 3.80 14.55
CA LEU A 166 -9.98 3.88 13.37
C LEU A 166 -10.72 3.51 12.10
N PHE A 167 -11.76 2.66 12.19
CA PHE A 167 -12.59 2.23 11.06
C PHE A 167 -11.76 1.73 9.86
N GLY A 168 -10.79 0.85 10.14
CA GLY A 168 -9.96 0.23 9.10
C GLY A 168 -8.73 1.03 8.68
N HIS A 169 -8.30 2.01 9.46
CA HIS A 169 -7.17 2.88 9.14
C HIS A 169 -6.02 2.80 10.15
N LEU A 170 -4.86 3.37 9.80
CA LEU A 170 -3.69 3.46 10.66
C LEU A 170 -3.68 4.73 11.51
N ASN A 171 -3.02 4.63 12.67
CA ASN A 171 -2.50 5.75 13.46
C ASN A 171 -0.96 5.63 13.53
N PRO A 172 -0.23 6.59 14.13
CA PRO A 172 1.23 6.59 14.07
C PRO A 172 1.87 5.40 14.79
N ILE A 173 1.27 4.92 15.87
CA ILE A 173 1.73 3.73 16.61
C ILE A 173 1.65 2.51 15.70
N HIS A 174 0.51 2.33 15.03
CA HIS A 174 0.28 1.24 14.09
C HIS A 174 1.21 1.28 12.89
N LEU A 175 1.40 2.44 12.25
CA LEU A 175 2.32 2.54 11.13
C LEU A 175 3.77 2.24 11.56
N ALA A 176 4.20 2.69 12.75
CA ALA A 176 5.52 2.35 13.29
C ALA A 176 5.66 0.84 13.56
N GLU A 177 4.59 0.15 13.95
CA GLU A 177 4.54 -1.31 14.13
C GLU A 177 4.64 -2.05 12.80
N GLU A 178 3.92 -1.62 11.77
CA GLU A 178 4.01 -2.19 10.43
C GLU A 178 5.43 -2.05 9.85
N LEU A 179 6.05 -0.87 10.00
CA LEU A 179 7.46 -0.67 9.61
C LEU A 179 8.42 -1.53 10.43
N THR A 180 8.11 -1.78 11.70
CA THR A 180 8.88 -2.75 12.52
C THR A 180 8.71 -4.17 11.98
N GLY A 181 7.52 -4.52 11.47
CA GLY A 181 7.26 -5.77 10.76
C GLY A 181 8.13 -5.93 9.52
N LEU A 182 8.19 -4.91 8.66
CA LEU A 182 9.08 -4.89 7.49
C LEU A 182 10.56 -5.04 7.89
N ALA A 183 11.01 -4.30 8.92
CA ALA A 183 12.38 -4.39 9.42
C ALA A 183 12.75 -5.83 9.85
N LYS A 184 11.83 -6.52 10.54
CA LYS A 184 12.03 -7.92 10.94
C LYS A 184 12.18 -8.84 9.73
N GLU A 185 11.33 -8.69 8.72
CA GLU A 185 11.40 -9.51 7.49
C GLU A 185 12.70 -9.28 6.73
N VAL A 186 13.18 -8.03 6.63
CA VAL A 186 14.49 -7.68 6.04
C VAL A 186 15.63 -8.36 6.80
N VAL A 187 15.65 -8.28 8.12
CA VAL A 187 16.68 -8.92 8.97
C VAL A 187 16.66 -10.44 8.82
N LEU A 188 15.47 -11.06 8.82
CA LEU A 188 15.33 -12.50 8.62
C LEU A 188 15.90 -12.94 7.28
N LEU A 189 15.59 -12.23 6.18
CA LEU A 189 16.13 -12.54 4.86
C LEU A 189 17.66 -12.38 4.80
N ARG A 190 18.21 -11.30 5.35
CA ARG A 190 19.68 -11.09 5.42
C ARG A 190 20.38 -12.23 6.18
N ARG A 191 19.79 -12.69 7.29
CA ARG A 191 20.29 -13.84 8.07
C ARG A 191 20.25 -15.14 7.28
N HIS A 192 19.19 -15.38 6.50
CA HIS A 192 19.06 -16.56 5.65
C HIS A 192 20.07 -16.55 4.48
N GLY A 193 20.24 -15.41 3.80
CA GLY A 193 21.25 -15.26 2.73
C GLY A 193 22.68 -15.48 3.24
N SER A 194 22.99 -14.95 4.42
CA SER A 194 24.31 -15.10 5.07
C SER A 194 24.61 -16.55 5.49
N ARG A 195 23.59 -17.33 5.83
CA ARG A 195 23.73 -18.76 6.14
C ARG A 195 23.93 -19.62 4.89
N GLY A 196 23.34 -19.23 3.74
CA GLY A 196 23.50 -19.93 2.46
C GLY A 196 24.91 -19.83 1.87
N LEU A 197 25.64 -18.75 2.16
CA LEU A 197 27.03 -18.54 1.70
C LEU A 197 28.08 -19.31 2.53
N ARG A 198 27.72 -19.90 3.67
CA ARG A 198 28.60 -20.78 4.46
C ARG A 198 28.40 -22.23 4.00
N THR A 199 29.13 -22.65 2.96
CA THR A 199 29.01 -23.99 2.36
C THR A 199 29.32 -25.14 3.33
N SER A 200 28.45 -26.15 3.23
CA SER A 200 28.53 -27.56 3.63
C SER A 200 29.82 -28.11 4.25
N SER A 201 29.77 -28.56 5.51
CA SER A 201 30.54 -29.72 5.99
C SER A 201 30.12 -30.23 7.38
N ARG A 202 28.82 -30.43 7.68
CA ARG A 202 28.42 -31.18 8.89
C ARG A 202 27.00 -31.77 8.78
N PRO A 203 26.79 -33.00 9.31
CA PRO A 203 25.57 -33.76 9.07
C PRO A 203 24.37 -33.15 9.79
N THR A 204 23.20 -33.47 9.27
CA THR A 204 21.84 -33.12 9.71
C THR A 204 21.69 -33.03 11.24
N ARG A 205 21.83 -31.83 11.77
CA ARG A 205 21.40 -31.47 13.14
C ARG A 205 19.97 -30.94 13.05
N LYS A 206 19.07 -31.47 13.90
CA LYS A 206 17.67 -31.05 14.08
C LYS A 206 17.51 -29.55 13.85
N LYS A 207 16.53 -29.14 13.01
CA LYS A 207 16.15 -27.73 12.76
C LYS A 207 16.05 -26.98 14.10
N ALA A 208 17.13 -26.33 14.52
CA ALA A 208 17.11 -25.46 15.68
C ALA A 208 16.23 -24.27 15.31
N LYS A 209 15.21 -23.99 16.13
CA LYS A 209 14.39 -22.78 15.99
C LYS A 209 15.34 -21.59 15.84
N ALA A 210 15.16 -20.81 14.78
CA ALA A 210 15.96 -19.60 14.58
C ALA A 210 15.80 -18.70 15.81
N ASN A 211 16.89 -18.10 16.28
CA ASN A 211 16.81 -17.15 17.39
C ASN A 211 15.86 -16.00 17.00
N PRO A 212 15.01 -15.55 17.94
CA PRO A 212 14.12 -14.41 17.69
C PRO A 212 14.94 -13.17 17.30
N VAL A 213 14.35 -12.30 16.47
CA VAL A 213 14.93 -11.00 16.11
C VAL A 213 14.82 -10.08 17.32
N SER A 214 15.96 -9.59 17.82
CA SER A 214 16.01 -8.64 18.94
C SER A 214 15.79 -7.21 18.44
N SER A 215 15.57 -6.26 19.36
CA SER A 215 15.50 -4.83 19.02
C SER A 215 16.84 -4.30 18.47
N GLU A 216 17.96 -4.82 18.94
CA GLU A 216 19.30 -4.45 18.46
C GLU A 216 19.50 -4.87 17.00
N ASP A 217 18.94 -5.99 16.58
CA ASP A 217 19.01 -6.46 15.19
C ASP A 217 18.27 -5.53 14.21
N LEU A 218 17.31 -4.73 14.70
CA LEU A 218 16.48 -3.85 13.88
C LEU A 218 17.12 -2.48 13.62
N VAL A 219 18.23 -2.16 14.31
CA VAL A 219 18.89 -0.87 14.17
C VAL A 219 19.39 -0.68 12.75
N GLY A 220 18.91 0.37 12.06
CA GLY A 220 19.25 0.66 10.66
C GLY A 220 18.77 -0.40 9.66
N ALA A 221 17.86 -1.28 10.06
CA ALA A 221 17.39 -2.36 9.18
C ALA A 221 16.74 -1.82 7.89
N LEU A 222 16.14 -0.63 7.97
CA LEU A 222 15.46 0.07 6.88
C LEU A 222 16.24 1.29 6.36
N ASP A 223 17.55 1.38 6.60
CA ASP A 223 18.39 2.45 6.05
C ASP A 223 18.23 2.55 4.52
N GLY A 224 17.85 3.73 4.02
CA GLY A 224 17.58 4.01 2.61
C GLY A 224 16.13 3.79 2.16
N LEU A 225 15.22 3.38 3.06
CA LEU A 225 13.79 3.36 2.79
C LEU A 225 13.18 4.75 2.96
N ARG A 226 12.50 5.25 1.93
CA ARG A 226 11.66 6.45 2.00
C ARG A 226 10.20 6.05 2.15
N VAL A 227 9.52 6.54 3.18
CA VAL A 227 8.12 6.28 3.47
C VAL A 227 7.34 7.59 3.40
N PHE A 228 6.48 7.72 2.40
CA PHE A 228 5.58 8.86 2.25
C PHE A 228 4.26 8.54 2.93
N VAL A 229 3.92 9.33 3.95
CA VAL A 229 2.66 9.21 4.68
C VAL A 229 1.54 9.86 3.87
N THR A 230 0.50 9.10 3.54
CA THR A 230 -0.63 9.55 2.72
C THR A 230 -1.96 9.49 3.50
N HIS A 231 -3.02 10.00 2.87
CA HIS A 231 -4.41 9.82 3.32
C HIS A 231 -4.71 10.30 4.75
N CYS A 232 -4.06 11.38 5.18
CA CYS A 232 -4.27 12.01 6.49
C CYS A 232 -5.65 12.68 6.54
N LYS A 233 -6.46 12.34 7.55
CA LYS A 233 -7.79 12.90 7.79
C LYS A 233 -7.70 14.02 8.80
N ASP A 234 -8.36 15.13 8.51
CA ASP A 234 -8.50 16.24 9.45
C ASP A 234 -9.25 15.77 10.71
N GLY A 235 -8.74 16.18 11.88
CA GLY A 235 -9.47 16.08 13.13
C GLY A 235 -10.33 17.31 13.37
N ASP A 236 -11.23 17.25 14.35
CA ASP A 236 -12.08 18.38 14.75
C ASP A 236 -11.29 19.55 15.40
N ASP A 237 -9.98 19.37 15.65
CA ASP A 237 -9.14 20.34 16.33
C ASP A 237 -8.60 21.42 15.38
N CYS A 238 -9.38 22.49 15.22
CA CYS A 238 -9.07 23.71 14.46
C CYS A 238 -7.91 24.59 15.02
N LEU A 239 -7.05 24.07 15.90
CA LEU A 239 -6.07 24.86 16.67
C LEU A 239 -4.60 24.48 16.42
N LEU A 240 -4.31 23.83 15.31
CA LEU A 240 -2.97 23.35 15.01
C LEU A 240 -2.24 24.30 14.04
N ASP A 241 -1.06 24.78 14.43
CA ASP A 241 -0.20 25.66 13.62
C ASP A 241 0.42 24.96 12.40
N LEU A 242 0.27 23.63 12.30
CA LEU A 242 0.78 22.81 11.21
C LEU A 242 -0.36 22.02 10.53
N PRO A 243 -0.29 21.81 9.21
CA PRO A 243 -1.22 20.92 8.52
C PRO A 243 -1.22 19.51 9.11
N ILE A 244 -2.36 18.82 9.08
CA ILE A 244 -2.53 17.52 9.74
C ILE A 244 -1.55 16.45 9.23
N ASN A 245 -1.24 16.45 7.93
CA ASN A 245 -0.28 15.54 7.33
C ASN A 245 1.13 15.74 7.88
N HIS A 246 1.54 16.98 8.17
CA HIS A 246 2.82 17.26 8.83
C HIS A 246 2.84 16.75 10.27
N ILE A 247 1.75 16.91 11.01
CA ILE A 247 1.63 16.46 12.41
C ILE A 247 1.73 14.94 12.50
N ILE A 248 0.93 14.23 11.70
CA ILE A 248 0.92 12.77 11.67
C ILE A 248 2.31 12.25 11.24
N THR A 249 2.88 12.82 10.18
CA THR A 249 4.22 12.43 9.70
C THR A 249 5.27 12.61 10.80
N ASN A 250 5.25 13.73 11.52
CA ASN A 250 6.20 13.98 12.62
C ASN A 250 6.02 12.98 13.78
N GLN A 251 4.77 12.59 14.09
CA GLN A 251 4.50 11.58 15.11
C GLN A 251 5.02 10.20 14.70
N VAL A 252 4.81 9.80 13.44
CA VAL A 252 5.36 8.55 12.88
C VAL A 252 6.89 8.59 12.91
N LYS A 253 7.49 9.70 12.47
CA LYS A 253 8.94 9.92 12.45
C LYS A 253 9.56 9.73 13.84
N ALA A 254 8.99 10.37 14.87
CA ALA A 254 9.49 10.24 16.24
C ALA A 254 9.48 8.78 16.74
N LEU A 255 8.43 8.02 16.40
CA LEU A 255 8.32 6.60 16.78
C LEU A 255 9.33 5.72 16.02
N VAL A 256 9.54 5.99 14.73
CA VAL A 256 10.52 5.27 13.89
C VAL A 256 11.95 5.55 14.35
N GLU A 257 12.25 6.80 14.71
CA GLU A 257 13.54 7.21 15.28
C GLU A 257 13.79 6.57 16.65
N ALA A 258 12.79 6.56 17.54
CA ALA A 258 12.88 5.92 18.85
C ALA A 258 13.14 4.40 18.72
N ARG A 259 12.58 3.76 17.69
CA ARG A 259 12.84 2.34 17.34
C ARG A 259 14.13 2.12 16.56
N ARG A 260 14.82 3.20 16.16
CA ARG A 260 16.08 3.21 15.40
C ARG A 260 16.02 2.41 14.09
N LEU A 261 14.87 2.40 13.42
CA LEU A 261 14.67 1.52 12.24
C LEU A 261 15.46 1.98 11.00
N GLY A 262 15.79 3.27 10.89
CA GLY A 262 16.57 3.83 9.77
C GLY A 262 15.76 4.34 8.56
N ALA A 263 14.43 4.13 8.57
CA ALA A 263 13.56 4.62 7.51
C ALA A 263 13.37 6.15 7.58
N GLU A 264 13.40 6.81 6.43
CA GLU A 264 13.09 8.24 6.28
C GLU A 264 11.57 8.42 6.12
N ILE A 265 10.94 9.07 7.09
CA ILE A 265 9.50 9.34 7.10
C ILE A 265 9.25 10.74 6.54
N LEU A 266 8.48 10.80 5.46
CA LEU A 266 8.31 11.98 4.60
C LEU A 266 6.84 12.37 4.48
N VAL A 267 6.59 13.67 4.41
CA VAL A 267 5.27 14.23 4.16
C VAL A 267 4.94 14.11 2.67
N ALA A 268 3.71 13.69 2.35
CA ALA A 268 3.16 13.86 1.01
C ALA A 268 2.26 15.11 0.99
N ASP A 269 2.73 16.20 0.39
CA ASP A 269 1.95 17.42 0.20
C ASP A 269 1.22 17.42 -1.15
N GLN A 270 0.01 18.00 -1.18
CA GLN A 270 -0.76 18.13 -2.40
C GLN A 270 0.01 18.96 -3.45
N GLY A 271 0.16 18.42 -4.66
CA GLY A 271 0.91 19.07 -5.74
C GLY A 271 2.42 18.82 -5.71
N MET A 272 2.93 18.06 -4.74
CA MET A 272 4.34 17.64 -4.69
C MET A 272 4.68 16.69 -5.86
N CYS A 273 5.87 16.86 -6.43
CA CYS A 273 6.46 15.90 -7.36
C CYS A 273 7.57 15.12 -6.62
N ILE A 274 7.53 13.79 -6.71
CA ILE A 274 8.46 12.88 -6.02
C ILE A 274 9.23 12.08 -7.07
N GLU A 275 10.55 12.12 -6.99
CA GLU A 275 11.44 11.34 -7.86
C GLU A 275 11.84 10.01 -7.19
N ILE A 276 11.69 8.92 -7.94
CA ILE A 276 11.89 7.52 -7.50
C ILE A 276 12.88 6.82 -8.42
#